data_AF-A0A534MD09-F1
#
_entry.id   AF-A0A534MD09-F1
#
_cell.length_a   1.000
_cell.length_b   1.000
_cell.length_c   1.000
_cell.angle_alpha   90.00
_cell.angle_beta   90.00
_cell.angle_gamma   90.00
#
_symmetry.space_group_name_H-M   'P 1'
#
loop_
_entity.id
_entity.type
_entity.pdbx_description
1 polymer ?
#
loop_
_entity_poly.entity_id
_entity_poly.type
_entity_poly.pdbx_seq_one_letter_code
_entity_poly.pdbx_strand_id
1 'polypeptide(L)'
;MRETATLERPWFARWPADLPRSLTYPDVPVQDLLRRTAGEHGDRPAVTFYGKTLTYRDLDAAVNRFAAGLRSIGVRAGDRVSLLLPNTPHFIVAFFAVLRTGAIVVQTNPILTPRELEVLWNDAGVETVVALDLFWHNVSKAKAGTQVQRVVVCDAAEFLKTPLRQLYPIKRKKDLQKAGHWPLSIPQEPWIHRFADLAKTPTDSVQTPANPDNVAVLQYTGGTTGTPKGAMLTHRNLVANAAQCAAWFVTGAHGPERVLGAIPLFHVYGLTAVMLLSIVKGGEVILYPNPRDIGAILKLIDKTKPSLFPGVPTMYIAILRHPNLAKYDLRSVRVCVSGAAPLPNEVRKQFEAATGGRIVEGYGLTEASPVTHCNPINGIVKECIGIPFPDTDAKLVDPEDASREVPPGEIGELAVRGPQVMKGYWNHPEETAAVLRSGWLLTGDIAKMDEDGYFSIVDRKKDLILCSGYNVYPREVEEVLFMHPAVAEAAAIGVPDAYRGESVKAFVVLKGGMRTTEDEIVAFCKERLAAFKVPKAVEFTTDLPKSLVGKVLRRELRERELAKPRVRA
;
A
#
# COMPACT_ATOMS: atom_id res chain seq x y z
N MET A 1 -30.19 22.39 20.70
CA MET A 1 -29.58 22.54 19.37
C MET A 1 -28.15 22.98 19.59
N ARG A 2 -27.17 22.08 19.47
CA ARG A 2 -25.75 22.50 19.43
C ARG A 2 -25.48 22.91 17.98
N GLU A 3 -25.13 24.17 17.77
CA GLU A 3 -24.60 24.64 16.49
C GLU A 3 -23.47 23.71 16.07
N THR A 4 -23.66 22.95 14.99
CA THR A 4 -22.55 22.34 14.29
C THR A 4 -21.71 23.48 13.74
N ALA A 5 -20.61 23.79 14.41
CA ALA A 5 -19.60 24.70 13.88
C ALA A 5 -19.29 24.27 12.44
N THR A 6 -19.41 25.21 11.51
CA THR A 6 -19.17 24.97 10.09
C THR A 6 -17.69 24.61 9.93
N LEU A 7 -17.38 23.39 9.49
CA LEU A 7 -16.00 22.97 9.26
C LEU A 7 -15.35 23.89 8.21
N GLU A 8 -14.32 24.62 8.61
CA GLU A 8 -13.52 25.44 7.69
C GLU A 8 -12.70 24.55 6.75
N ARG A 9 -12.60 24.96 5.49
CA ARG A 9 -11.90 24.21 4.43
C ARG A 9 -10.86 25.09 3.72
N PRO A 10 -9.82 25.55 4.45
CA PRO A 10 -8.82 26.48 3.90
C PRO A 10 -8.13 25.93 2.65
N TRP A 11 -7.99 24.60 2.55
CA TRP A 11 -7.37 23.92 1.42
C TRP A 11 -8.05 24.17 0.07
N PHE A 12 -9.33 24.56 0.02
CA PHE A 12 -10.00 24.90 -1.24
C PHE A 12 -9.35 26.07 -1.97
N ALA A 13 -8.65 26.96 -1.26
CA ALA A 13 -7.89 28.05 -1.89
C ALA A 13 -6.64 27.55 -2.64
N ARG A 14 -6.20 26.32 -2.36
CA ARG A 14 -4.98 25.69 -2.92
C ARG A 14 -5.29 24.46 -3.77
N TRP A 15 -6.55 24.13 -3.97
CA TRP A 15 -6.97 23.07 -4.88
C TRP A 15 -6.63 23.41 -6.33
N PRO A 16 -6.36 22.39 -7.17
CA PRO A 16 -6.23 22.59 -8.61
C PRO A 16 -7.48 23.29 -9.16
N ALA A 17 -7.30 24.34 -9.96
CA ALA A 17 -8.40 25.18 -10.44
C ALA A 17 -9.47 24.41 -11.23
N ASP A 18 -9.07 23.37 -11.95
CA ASP A 18 -9.96 22.55 -12.79
C ASP A 18 -10.63 21.39 -12.03
N LEU A 19 -10.35 21.24 -10.73
CA LEU A 19 -10.92 20.18 -9.91
C LEU A 19 -12.23 20.64 -9.28
N PRO A 20 -13.38 19.97 -9.56
CA PRO A 20 -14.64 20.33 -8.92
C PRO A 20 -14.58 20.08 -7.42
N ARG A 21 -15.32 20.89 -6.65
CA ARG A 21 -15.29 20.80 -5.19
C ARG A 21 -15.95 19.56 -4.61
N SER A 22 -16.83 18.95 -5.38
CA SER A 22 -17.53 17.72 -5.07
C SER A 22 -17.65 16.88 -6.34
N LEU A 23 -17.60 15.56 -6.20
CA LEU A 23 -17.69 14.60 -7.28
C LEU A 23 -19.00 13.83 -7.23
N THR A 24 -19.51 13.48 -8.41
CA THR A 24 -20.56 12.49 -8.53
C THR A 24 -19.93 11.11 -8.61
N TYR A 25 -20.22 10.27 -7.62
CA TYR A 25 -19.72 8.89 -7.58
C TYR A 25 -20.70 7.92 -8.23
N PRO A 26 -20.24 7.02 -9.11
CA PRO A 26 -21.08 5.94 -9.61
C PRO A 26 -21.57 5.04 -8.48
N ASP A 27 -22.89 4.86 -8.37
CA ASP A 27 -23.49 3.92 -7.42
C ASP A 27 -23.49 2.50 -7.97
N VAL A 28 -22.30 1.93 -8.12
CA VAL A 28 -22.10 0.58 -8.67
C VAL A 28 -21.08 -0.24 -7.88
N PRO A 29 -21.12 -1.56 -7.99
CA PRO A 29 -20.04 -2.43 -7.56
C PRO A 29 -18.74 -2.18 -8.33
N VAL A 30 -17.61 -2.36 -7.66
CA VAL A 30 -16.24 -2.21 -8.23
C VAL A 30 -16.04 -2.99 -9.55
N GLN A 31 -16.61 -4.20 -9.67
CA GLN A 31 -16.48 -5.02 -10.87
C GLN A 31 -17.17 -4.43 -12.12
N ASP A 32 -18.12 -3.52 -11.93
CA ASP A 32 -18.77 -2.82 -13.04
C ASP A 32 -17.90 -1.70 -13.60
N LEU A 33 -16.91 -1.20 -12.85
CA LEU A 33 -15.91 -0.28 -13.40
C LEU A 33 -15.18 -0.92 -14.57
N LEU A 34 -14.71 -2.17 -14.40
CA LEU A 34 -14.05 -2.91 -15.48
C LEU A 34 -15.00 -3.16 -16.65
N ARG A 35 -16.26 -3.53 -16.38
CA ARG A 35 -17.25 -3.82 -17.43
C ARG A 35 -17.55 -2.58 -18.27
N ARG A 36 -17.74 -1.42 -17.64
CA ARG A 36 -17.97 -0.13 -18.31
C ARG A 36 -16.77 0.24 -19.17
N THR A 37 -15.57 0.22 -18.60
CA THR A 37 -14.34 0.52 -19.35
C THR A 37 -14.13 -0.45 -20.51
N ALA A 38 -14.44 -1.75 -20.36
CA ALA A 38 -14.36 -2.70 -21.45
C ALA A 38 -15.41 -2.48 -22.55
N GLY A 39 -16.60 -1.99 -22.20
CA GLY A 39 -17.61 -1.57 -23.16
C GLY A 39 -17.20 -0.33 -23.97
N GLU A 40 -16.60 0.65 -23.30
CA GLU A 40 -16.20 1.94 -23.91
C GLU A 40 -14.84 1.88 -24.62
N HIS A 41 -13.92 1.05 -24.13
CA HIS A 41 -12.51 1.04 -24.49
C HIS A 41 -11.96 -0.38 -24.74
N GLY A 42 -12.82 -1.29 -25.21
CA GLY A 42 -12.52 -2.72 -25.31
C GLY A 42 -11.20 -3.06 -26.01
N ASP A 43 -10.82 -2.34 -27.07
CA ASP A 43 -9.61 -2.63 -27.84
C ASP A 43 -8.35 -1.95 -27.30
N ARG A 44 -8.48 -1.10 -26.25
CA ARG A 44 -7.31 -0.49 -25.61
C ARG A 44 -6.53 -1.52 -24.78
N PRO A 45 -5.19 -1.42 -24.73
CA PRO A 45 -4.39 -2.18 -23.78
C PRO A 45 -4.81 -1.92 -22.34
N ALA A 46 -5.13 -2.98 -21.60
CA ALA A 46 -5.47 -2.90 -20.18
C ALA A 46 -4.28 -3.31 -19.31
N VAL A 47 -3.62 -4.43 -19.65
CA VAL A 47 -2.56 -5.01 -18.83
C VAL A 47 -1.46 -5.55 -19.72
N THR A 48 -0.22 -5.15 -19.46
CA THR A 48 0.98 -5.70 -20.09
C THR A 48 1.88 -6.37 -19.08
N PHE A 49 2.28 -7.61 -19.36
CA PHE A 49 3.16 -8.40 -18.51
C PHE A 49 4.18 -9.17 -19.36
N TYR A 50 5.47 -8.89 -19.17
CA TYR A 50 6.58 -9.50 -19.93
C TYR A 50 6.33 -9.58 -21.45
N GLY A 51 5.79 -8.51 -22.03
CA GLY A 51 5.55 -8.37 -23.48
C GLY A 51 4.27 -9.03 -24.01
N LYS A 52 3.48 -9.70 -23.16
CA LYS A 52 2.09 -10.09 -23.48
C LYS A 52 1.16 -8.98 -23.01
N THR A 53 0.24 -8.56 -23.86
CA THR A 53 -0.75 -7.52 -23.57
C THR A 53 -2.15 -8.12 -23.66
N LEU A 54 -2.99 -7.80 -22.68
CA LEU A 54 -4.42 -8.04 -22.71
C LEU A 54 -5.11 -6.70 -23.00
N THR A 55 -6.04 -6.70 -23.94
CA THR A 55 -6.97 -5.57 -24.11
C THR A 55 -8.01 -5.58 -22.98
N TYR A 56 -8.76 -4.49 -22.82
CA TYR A 56 -9.88 -4.48 -21.87
C TYR A 56 -10.94 -5.54 -22.20
N ARG A 57 -11.18 -5.81 -23.49
CA ARG A 57 -12.05 -6.90 -23.95
C ARG A 57 -11.52 -8.28 -23.54
N ASP A 58 -10.23 -8.53 -23.74
CA ASP A 58 -9.60 -9.79 -23.34
C ASP A 58 -9.64 -9.99 -21.82
N LEU A 59 -9.36 -8.92 -21.07
CA LEU A 59 -9.38 -8.92 -19.62
C LEU A 59 -10.79 -9.21 -19.09
N ASP A 60 -11.81 -8.50 -19.60
CA ASP A 60 -13.20 -8.73 -19.20
C ASP A 60 -13.66 -10.16 -19.49
N ALA A 61 -13.31 -10.70 -20.67
CA ALA A 61 -13.62 -12.06 -21.04
C ALA A 61 -12.90 -13.09 -20.14
N ALA A 62 -11.62 -12.85 -19.80
CA ALA A 62 -10.88 -13.71 -18.89
C ALA A 62 -11.48 -13.70 -17.47
N VAL A 63 -11.90 -12.53 -17.00
CA VAL A 63 -12.60 -12.36 -15.72
C VAL A 63 -13.93 -13.11 -15.72
N ASN A 64 -14.74 -13.02 -16.78
CA ASN A 64 -16.02 -13.74 -16.88
C ASN A 64 -15.82 -15.26 -16.84
N ARG A 65 -14.86 -15.79 -17.60
CA ARG A 65 -14.56 -17.24 -17.59
C ARG A 65 -14.07 -17.70 -16.22
N PHE A 66 -13.16 -16.96 -15.61
CA PHE A 66 -12.62 -17.33 -14.30
C PHE A 66 -13.70 -17.23 -13.20
N ALA A 67 -14.62 -16.26 -13.26
CA ALA A 67 -15.75 -16.17 -12.35
C ALA A 67 -16.70 -17.39 -12.46
N ALA A 68 -17.00 -17.82 -13.70
CA ALA A 68 -17.76 -19.05 -13.94
C ALA A 68 -17.02 -20.29 -13.42
N GLY A 69 -15.70 -20.34 -13.61
CA GLY A 69 -14.83 -21.37 -13.04
C GLY A 69 -14.87 -21.41 -11.51
N LEU A 70 -14.76 -20.27 -10.83
CA LEU A 70 -14.90 -20.18 -9.37
C LEU A 70 -16.27 -20.69 -8.89
N ARG A 71 -17.36 -20.32 -9.57
CA ARG A 71 -18.70 -20.86 -9.26
C ARG A 71 -18.79 -22.37 -9.45
N SER A 72 -18.18 -22.90 -10.52
CA SER A 72 -18.19 -24.34 -10.82
C SER A 72 -17.52 -25.20 -9.74
N ILE A 73 -16.55 -24.62 -9.01
CA ILE A 73 -15.91 -25.29 -7.86
C ILE A 73 -16.59 -24.97 -6.53
N GLY A 74 -17.72 -24.24 -6.54
CA GLY A 74 -18.56 -24.00 -5.37
C GLY A 74 -18.35 -22.67 -4.65
N VAL A 75 -17.64 -21.70 -5.24
CA VAL A 75 -17.57 -20.34 -4.68
C VAL A 75 -18.93 -19.64 -4.82
N ARG A 76 -19.43 -19.09 -3.73
CA ARG A 76 -20.74 -18.42 -3.63
C ARG A 76 -20.59 -16.96 -3.19
N ALA A 77 -21.70 -16.21 -3.30
CA ALA A 77 -21.76 -14.85 -2.78
C ALA A 77 -21.55 -14.83 -1.26
N GLY A 78 -20.74 -13.92 -0.75
CA GLY A 78 -20.36 -13.82 0.67
C GLY A 78 -19.19 -14.72 1.10
N ASP A 79 -18.73 -15.66 0.26
CA ASP A 79 -17.51 -16.43 0.53
C ASP A 79 -16.30 -15.50 0.59
N ARG A 80 -15.31 -15.83 1.42
CA ARG A 80 -14.03 -15.11 1.47
C ARG A 80 -12.99 -15.84 0.64
N VAL A 81 -12.46 -15.16 -0.37
CA VAL A 81 -11.45 -15.70 -1.30
C VAL A 81 -10.13 -14.96 -1.15
N SER A 82 -9.10 -15.64 -0.65
CA SER A 82 -7.76 -15.08 -0.48
C SER A 82 -6.99 -15.05 -1.79
N LEU A 83 -6.44 -13.89 -2.14
CA LEU A 83 -5.53 -13.72 -3.26
C LEU A 83 -4.09 -13.65 -2.76
N LEU A 84 -3.37 -14.76 -2.89
CA LEU A 84 -1.94 -14.87 -2.57
C LEU A 84 -1.11 -14.76 -3.87
N LEU A 85 -1.23 -13.60 -4.52
CA LEU A 85 -0.69 -13.35 -5.86
C LEU A 85 0.19 -12.09 -5.85
N PRO A 86 1.36 -12.10 -6.52
CA PRO A 86 2.16 -10.90 -6.73
C PRO A 86 1.56 -10.09 -7.89
N ASN A 87 2.24 -9.03 -8.36
CA ASN A 87 1.79 -8.26 -9.51
C ASN A 87 1.89 -9.07 -10.81
N THR A 88 0.83 -9.83 -11.10
CA THR A 88 0.65 -10.63 -12.31
C THR A 88 -0.75 -10.41 -12.87
N PRO A 89 -1.00 -10.73 -14.15
CA PRO A 89 -2.35 -10.67 -14.69
C PRO A 89 -3.35 -11.56 -13.95
N HIS A 90 -2.91 -12.66 -13.33
CA HIS A 90 -3.74 -13.49 -12.45
C HIS A 90 -4.37 -12.69 -11.33
N PHE A 91 -3.62 -11.75 -10.72
CA PHE A 91 -4.13 -10.92 -9.64
C PHE A 91 -5.36 -10.13 -10.08
N ILE A 92 -5.25 -9.43 -11.22
CA ILE A 92 -6.32 -8.58 -11.74
C ILE A 92 -7.52 -9.45 -12.16
N VAL A 93 -7.26 -10.56 -12.86
CA VAL A 93 -8.33 -11.49 -13.27
C VAL A 93 -9.05 -12.08 -12.06
N ALA A 94 -8.32 -12.55 -11.05
CA ALA A 94 -8.89 -13.14 -9.85
C ALA A 94 -9.64 -12.11 -9.00
N PHE A 95 -9.10 -10.91 -8.83
CA PHE A 95 -9.76 -9.81 -8.10
C PHE A 95 -11.16 -9.56 -8.64
N PHE A 96 -11.29 -9.30 -9.94
CA PHE A 96 -12.61 -9.02 -10.52
C PHE A 96 -13.50 -10.26 -10.62
N ALA A 97 -12.92 -11.45 -10.81
CA ALA A 97 -13.70 -12.69 -10.91
C ALA A 97 -14.38 -13.03 -9.58
N VAL A 98 -13.66 -12.89 -8.46
CA VAL A 98 -14.20 -13.06 -7.09
C VAL A 98 -15.35 -12.08 -6.86
N LEU A 99 -15.17 -10.80 -7.20
CA LEU A 99 -16.25 -9.82 -7.06
C LEU A 99 -17.47 -10.15 -7.96
N ARG A 100 -17.25 -10.72 -9.14
CA ARG A 100 -18.35 -11.20 -10.03
C ARG A 100 -19.07 -12.43 -9.54
N THR A 101 -18.50 -13.21 -8.61
CA THR A 101 -19.26 -14.26 -7.92
C THR A 101 -20.09 -13.69 -6.76
N GLY A 102 -19.89 -12.42 -6.40
CA GLY A 102 -20.43 -11.80 -5.18
C GLY A 102 -19.64 -12.18 -3.93
N ALA A 103 -18.49 -12.83 -4.09
CA ALA A 103 -17.59 -13.16 -2.99
C ALA A 103 -16.72 -11.94 -2.60
N ILE A 104 -16.12 -12.03 -1.42
CA ILE A 104 -15.28 -10.99 -0.84
C ILE A 104 -13.81 -11.33 -1.12
N VAL A 105 -13.08 -10.37 -1.66
CA VAL A 105 -11.63 -10.51 -1.86
C VAL A 105 -10.92 -10.33 -0.52
N VAL A 106 -10.10 -11.30 -0.13
CA VAL A 106 -9.16 -11.15 0.98
C VAL A 106 -7.77 -10.91 0.40
N GLN A 107 -7.25 -9.70 0.61
CA GLN A 107 -5.95 -9.32 0.09
C GLN A 107 -4.85 -9.88 0.97
N THR A 108 -4.04 -10.77 0.40
CA THR A 108 -3.05 -11.51 1.18
C THR A 108 -1.65 -11.28 0.64
N ASN A 109 -0.76 -10.84 1.52
CA ASN A 109 0.63 -10.62 1.15
C ASN A 109 1.33 -11.97 0.85
N PRO A 110 1.89 -12.18 -0.37
CA PRO A 110 2.52 -13.43 -0.77
C PRO A 110 3.76 -13.83 0.03
N ILE A 111 4.38 -12.89 0.76
CA ILE A 111 5.57 -13.20 1.57
C ILE A 111 5.25 -13.67 2.99
N LEU A 112 3.97 -13.74 3.36
CA LEU A 112 3.59 -14.21 4.69
C LEU A 112 4.05 -15.65 4.92
N THR A 113 4.48 -15.90 6.15
CA THR A 113 4.84 -17.24 6.62
C THR A 113 3.58 -18.11 6.73
N PRO A 114 3.72 -19.46 6.75
CA PRO A 114 2.58 -20.35 6.91
C PRO A 114 1.71 -20.04 8.14
N ARG A 115 2.34 -19.65 9.26
CA ARG A 115 1.63 -19.33 10.50
C ARG A 115 0.83 -18.03 10.38
N GLU A 116 1.40 -17.00 9.75
CA GLU A 116 0.69 -15.74 9.52
C GLU A 116 -0.48 -15.93 8.55
N LEU A 117 -0.32 -16.77 7.53
CA LEU A 117 -1.41 -17.16 6.63
C LEU A 117 -2.53 -17.87 7.38
N GLU A 118 -2.20 -18.83 8.26
CA GLU A 118 -3.18 -19.56 9.07
C GLU A 118 -4.01 -18.60 9.94
N VAL A 119 -3.37 -17.67 10.64
CA VAL A 119 -4.06 -16.67 11.48
C VAL A 119 -4.98 -15.79 10.63
N LEU A 120 -4.47 -15.24 9.53
CA LEU A 120 -5.24 -14.36 8.65
C LEU A 120 -6.43 -15.09 8.02
N TRP A 121 -6.22 -16.31 7.51
CA TRP A 121 -7.26 -17.10 6.87
C TRP A 121 -8.34 -17.54 7.84
N ASN A 122 -7.98 -17.88 9.08
CA ASN A 122 -8.97 -18.23 10.09
C ASN A 122 -9.78 -17.00 10.53
N ASP A 123 -9.15 -15.84 10.73
CA ASP A 123 -9.85 -14.60 11.10
C ASP A 123 -10.83 -14.14 10.00
N ALA A 124 -10.39 -14.14 8.75
CA ALA A 124 -11.25 -13.82 7.60
C ALA A 124 -12.28 -14.92 7.28
N GLY A 125 -12.08 -16.14 7.81
CA GLY A 125 -12.85 -17.32 7.40
C GLY A 125 -12.66 -17.64 5.90
N VAL A 126 -11.42 -17.68 5.41
CA VAL A 126 -11.13 -17.97 4.01
C VAL A 126 -11.46 -19.42 3.68
N GLU A 127 -12.25 -19.61 2.63
CA GLU A 127 -12.63 -20.95 2.15
C GLU A 127 -11.95 -21.31 0.83
N THR A 128 -11.55 -20.30 0.05
CA THR A 128 -10.87 -20.48 -1.23
C THR A 128 -9.62 -19.62 -1.31
N VAL A 129 -8.51 -20.19 -1.78
CA VAL A 129 -7.24 -19.49 -1.99
C VAL A 129 -6.88 -19.53 -3.45
N VAL A 130 -6.56 -18.39 -4.06
CA VAL A 130 -5.92 -18.30 -5.38
C VAL A 130 -4.46 -17.92 -5.17
N ALA A 131 -3.53 -18.78 -5.56
CA ALA A 131 -2.11 -18.60 -5.30
C ALA A 131 -1.24 -18.93 -6.51
N LEU A 132 -0.10 -18.24 -6.62
CA LEU A 132 0.95 -18.64 -7.54
C LEU A 132 1.62 -19.91 -7.02
N ASP A 133 1.93 -20.85 -7.91
CA ASP A 133 2.57 -22.12 -7.59
C ASP A 133 3.88 -21.98 -6.78
N LEU A 134 4.63 -20.90 -6.97
CA LEU A 134 5.82 -20.55 -6.19
C LEU A 134 5.56 -20.44 -4.68
N PHE A 135 4.32 -20.18 -4.26
CA PHE A 135 3.93 -20.06 -2.85
C PHE A 135 3.29 -21.34 -2.30
N TRP A 136 3.26 -22.43 -3.08
CA TRP A 136 2.62 -23.69 -2.68
C TRP A 136 3.11 -24.25 -1.35
N HIS A 137 4.42 -24.13 -1.07
CA HIS A 137 4.99 -24.62 0.19
C HIS A 137 4.32 -23.96 1.41
N ASN A 138 4.10 -22.65 1.35
CA ASN A 138 3.46 -21.92 2.44
C ASN A 138 1.95 -22.19 2.47
N VAL A 139 1.30 -22.26 1.31
CA VAL A 139 -0.13 -22.54 1.18
C VAL A 139 -0.49 -23.91 1.75
N SER A 140 0.26 -24.95 1.36
CA SER A 140 0.00 -26.33 1.80
C SER A 140 0.19 -26.52 3.31
N LYS A 141 1.22 -25.89 3.89
CA LYS A 141 1.44 -25.86 5.34
C LYS A 141 0.34 -25.11 6.09
N ALA A 142 -0.03 -23.92 5.64
CA ALA A 142 -1.07 -23.11 6.27
C ALA A 142 -2.43 -23.79 6.20
N LYS A 143 -2.77 -24.40 5.04
CA LYS A 143 -4.06 -25.04 4.81
C LYS A 143 -4.42 -26.07 5.89
N ALA A 144 -3.46 -26.85 6.39
CA ALA A 144 -3.70 -27.89 7.37
C ALA A 144 -4.37 -27.39 8.67
N GLY A 145 -4.14 -26.12 9.05
CA GLY A 145 -4.71 -25.49 10.24
C GLY A 145 -5.89 -24.56 9.96
N THR A 146 -6.52 -24.66 8.79
CA THR A 146 -7.56 -23.69 8.37
C THR A 146 -8.80 -24.34 7.78
N GLN A 147 -9.85 -23.54 7.60
CA GLN A 147 -11.09 -23.94 6.95
C GLN A 147 -11.03 -23.87 5.42
N VAL A 148 -9.85 -23.68 4.82
CA VAL A 148 -9.68 -23.60 3.36
C VAL A 148 -10.11 -24.91 2.72
N GLN A 149 -11.13 -24.85 1.85
CA GLN A 149 -11.71 -25.99 1.14
C GLN A 149 -11.16 -26.13 -0.27
N ARG A 150 -10.69 -25.04 -0.88
CA ARG A 150 -10.30 -24.97 -2.30
C ARG A 150 -9.03 -24.17 -2.49
N VAL A 151 -8.10 -24.66 -3.30
CA VAL A 151 -6.89 -23.93 -3.71
C VAL A 151 -6.80 -23.91 -5.22
N VAL A 152 -6.79 -22.72 -5.81
CA VAL A 152 -6.58 -22.50 -7.24
C VAL A 152 -5.12 -22.09 -7.46
N VAL A 153 -4.36 -22.96 -8.12
CA VAL A 153 -2.94 -22.77 -8.41
C VAL A 153 -2.76 -22.11 -9.78
N CYS A 154 -2.00 -21.02 -9.79
CA CYS A 154 -1.64 -20.25 -10.98
C CYS A 154 -0.20 -20.56 -11.41
N ASP A 155 0.06 -20.61 -12.71
CA ASP A 155 1.42 -20.69 -13.29
C ASP A 155 1.75 -19.38 -14.01
N ALA A 156 2.84 -18.71 -13.64
CA ALA A 156 3.22 -17.44 -14.26
C ALA A 156 3.41 -17.56 -15.78
N ALA A 157 3.79 -18.75 -16.28
CA ALA A 157 3.96 -19.03 -17.71
C ALA A 157 2.69 -18.78 -18.55
N GLU A 158 1.51 -18.84 -17.94
CA GLU A 158 0.21 -18.64 -18.61
C GLU A 158 0.08 -17.25 -19.26
N PHE A 159 0.78 -16.25 -18.70
CA PHE A 159 0.80 -14.88 -19.21
C PHE A 159 2.15 -14.41 -19.76
N LEU A 160 3.11 -15.32 -19.97
CA LEU A 160 4.37 -14.97 -20.63
C LEU A 160 4.25 -15.07 -22.16
N LYS A 161 4.89 -14.15 -22.88
CA LYS A 161 5.06 -14.23 -24.34
C LYS A 161 6.21 -15.18 -24.69
N THR A 162 6.12 -15.88 -25.82
CA THR A 162 7.25 -16.64 -26.39
C THR A 162 8.40 -15.67 -26.76
N PRO A 163 9.69 -16.00 -26.50
CA PRO A 163 10.22 -17.26 -25.98
C PRO A 163 10.29 -17.36 -24.45
N LEU A 164 9.97 -16.31 -23.69
CA LEU A 164 10.05 -16.33 -22.22
C LEU A 164 9.23 -17.45 -21.59
N ARG A 165 8.05 -17.76 -22.16
CA ARG A 165 7.22 -18.89 -21.73
C ARG A 165 7.96 -20.23 -21.78
N GLN A 166 8.79 -20.46 -22.80
CA GLN A 166 9.55 -21.71 -22.97
C GLN A 166 10.75 -21.79 -22.02
N LEU A 167 11.35 -20.64 -21.70
CA LEU A 167 12.51 -20.55 -20.79
C LEU A 167 12.10 -20.51 -19.31
N TYR A 168 10.86 -20.16 -19.00
CA TYR A 168 10.37 -20.01 -17.63
C TYR A 168 10.57 -21.25 -16.74
N PRO A 169 10.34 -22.50 -17.19
CA PRO A 169 10.59 -23.68 -16.36
C PRO A 169 12.03 -23.77 -15.83
N ILE A 170 13.02 -23.31 -16.60
CA ILE A 170 14.44 -23.30 -16.17
C ILE A 170 14.64 -22.27 -15.05
N LYS A 171 14.10 -21.05 -15.22
CA LYS A 171 14.15 -20.01 -14.18
C LYS A 171 13.43 -20.45 -12.91
N ARG A 172 12.21 -20.96 -13.06
CA ARG A 172 11.38 -21.51 -11.96
C ARG A 172 12.15 -22.57 -11.17
N LYS A 173 12.80 -23.51 -11.86
CA LYS A 173 13.65 -24.52 -11.20
C LYS A 173 14.77 -23.87 -10.37
N LYS A 174 15.49 -22.91 -10.92
CA LYS A 174 16.56 -22.19 -10.19
C LYS A 174 16.04 -21.44 -8.97
N ASP A 175 14.92 -20.72 -9.11
CA ASP A 175 14.30 -19.95 -8.03
C ASP A 175 13.85 -20.89 -6.88
N LEU A 176 13.22 -22.02 -7.22
CA LEU A 176 12.79 -23.04 -6.25
C LEU A 176 13.98 -23.74 -5.58
N GLN A 177 15.06 -24.02 -6.31
CA GLN A 177 16.29 -24.58 -5.73
C GLN A 177 16.90 -23.63 -4.70
N LYS A 178 16.95 -22.32 -5.03
CA LYS A 178 17.44 -21.29 -4.10
C LYS A 178 16.58 -21.19 -2.84
N ALA A 179 15.27 -21.39 -2.96
CA ALA A 179 14.35 -21.39 -1.83
C ALA A 179 14.28 -22.72 -1.06
N GLY A 180 15.01 -23.77 -1.49
CA GLY A 180 14.92 -25.10 -0.86
C GLY A 180 13.56 -25.79 -1.07
N HIS A 181 12.83 -25.43 -2.12
CA HIS A 181 11.49 -25.93 -2.44
C HIS A 181 11.47 -26.78 -3.71
N TRP A 182 12.63 -27.21 -4.21
CA TRP A 182 12.74 -28.10 -5.36
C TRP A 182 12.94 -29.57 -4.92
N PRO A 183 12.27 -30.55 -5.57
CA PRO A 183 11.26 -30.39 -6.62
C PRO A 183 9.93 -29.86 -6.06
N LEU A 184 9.29 -28.94 -6.81
CA LEU A 184 7.94 -28.49 -6.47
C LEU A 184 6.94 -29.56 -6.92
N SER A 185 6.39 -30.29 -5.96
CA SER A 185 5.33 -31.26 -6.17
C SER A 185 4.01 -30.72 -5.61
N ILE A 186 3.02 -30.56 -6.49
CA ILE A 186 1.65 -30.21 -6.13
C ILE A 186 0.82 -31.46 -6.41
N PRO A 187 0.23 -32.10 -5.38
CA PRO A 187 -0.53 -33.32 -5.55
C PRO A 187 -1.80 -33.05 -6.36
N GLN A 188 -2.33 -34.10 -6.98
CA GLN A 188 -3.64 -34.05 -7.61
C GLN A 188 -4.69 -34.44 -6.58
N GLU A 189 -5.37 -33.45 -6.01
CA GLU A 189 -6.42 -33.64 -5.03
C GLU A 189 -7.69 -32.92 -5.48
N PRO A 190 -8.90 -33.39 -5.12
CA PRO A 190 -10.16 -32.77 -5.54
C PRO A 190 -10.30 -31.29 -5.13
N TRP A 191 -9.62 -30.87 -4.06
CA TRP A 191 -9.62 -29.49 -3.56
C TRP A 191 -8.54 -28.60 -4.20
N ILE A 192 -7.70 -29.15 -5.08
CA ILE A 192 -6.66 -28.42 -5.81
C ILE A 192 -7.12 -28.24 -7.27
N HIS A 193 -7.25 -27.00 -7.69
CA HIS A 193 -7.66 -26.63 -9.04
C HIS A 193 -6.55 -25.87 -9.74
N ARG A 194 -6.51 -25.91 -11.07
CA ARG A 194 -5.61 -25.09 -11.87
C ARG A 194 -6.34 -23.89 -12.44
N PHE A 195 -5.73 -22.72 -12.36
CA PHE A 195 -6.25 -21.51 -12.99
C PHE A 195 -6.54 -21.72 -14.48
N ALA A 196 -5.61 -22.33 -15.22
CA ALA A 196 -5.78 -22.62 -16.64
C ALA A 196 -7.01 -23.45 -16.99
N ASP A 197 -7.48 -24.32 -16.07
CA ASP A 197 -8.65 -25.16 -16.33
C ASP A 197 -9.94 -24.40 -16.00
N LEU A 198 -9.97 -23.66 -14.90
CA LEU A 198 -11.09 -22.77 -14.56
C LEU A 198 -11.25 -21.61 -15.55
N ALA A 199 -10.15 -21.14 -16.15
CA ALA A 199 -10.18 -20.06 -17.14
C ALA A 199 -10.73 -20.50 -18.51
N LYS A 200 -11.00 -21.79 -18.71
CA LYS A 200 -11.67 -22.35 -19.90
C LYS A 200 -13.17 -22.52 -19.69
N THR A 201 -13.67 -22.37 -18.45
CA THR A 201 -15.10 -22.51 -18.16
C THR A 201 -15.89 -21.53 -19.02
N PRO A 202 -16.90 -22.00 -19.79
CA PRO A 202 -17.76 -21.13 -20.56
C PRO A 202 -18.38 -20.06 -19.67
N THR A 203 -18.45 -18.83 -20.18
CA THR A 203 -19.09 -17.74 -19.45
C THR A 203 -20.57 -18.07 -19.27
N ASP A 204 -21.06 -18.00 -18.04
CA ASP A 204 -22.49 -18.04 -17.77
C ASP A 204 -23.09 -16.62 -17.86
N SER A 205 -24.41 -16.53 -17.97
CA SER A 205 -25.15 -15.26 -17.90
C SER A 205 -25.43 -14.82 -16.46
N VAL A 206 -24.87 -15.51 -15.46
CA VAL A 206 -25.16 -15.27 -14.05
C VAL A 206 -24.55 -13.94 -13.63
N GLN A 207 -25.42 -12.95 -13.47
CA GLN A 207 -25.11 -11.72 -12.77
C GLN A 207 -25.51 -11.91 -11.31
N THR A 208 -24.56 -11.83 -10.39
CA THR A 208 -24.86 -11.69 -8.97
C THR A 208 -25.03 -10.20 -8.69
N PRO A 209 -26.25 -9.70 -8.39
CA PRO A 209 -26.42 -8.31 -7.98
C PRO A 209 -25.58 -8.08 -6.72
N ALA A 210 -24.65 -7.13 -6.77
CA ALA A 210 -23.91 -6.71 -5.60
C ALA A 210 -24.44 -5.35 -5.16
N ASN A 211 -24.81 -5.23 -3.89
CA ASN A 211 -25.12 -3.93 -3.30
C ASN A 211 -23.81 -3.15 -3.12
N PRO A 212 -23.68 -1.89 -3.57
CA PRO A 212 -22.49 -1.07 -3.35
C PRO A 212 -22.03 -0.98 -1.88
N ASP A 213 -22.94 -1.15 -0.92
CA ASP A 213 -22.64 -1.11 0.52
C ASP A 213 -22.13 -2.46 1.09
N ASN A 214 -22.11 -3.51 0.27
CA ASN A 214 -21.48 -4.78 0.64
C ASN A 214 -19.96 -4.63 0.68
N VAL A 215 -19.33 -5.41 1.57
CA VAL A 215 -17.87 -5.51 1.67
C VAL A 215 -17.35 -6.16 0.39
N ALA A 216 -16.45 -5.48 -0.32
CA ALA A 216 -15.80 -5.99 -1.51
C ALA A 216 -14.43 -6.58 -1.16
N VAL A 217 -13.71 -5.93 -0.25
CA VAL A 217 -12.34 -6.28 0.11
C VAL A 217 -12.16 -6.29 1.62
N LEU A 218 -11.58 -7.37 2.14
CA LEU A 218 -10.92 -7.40 3.45
C LEU A 218 -9.44 -7.12 3.23
N GLN A 219 -9.01 -5.91 3.59
CA GLN A 219 -7.61 -5.52 3.50
C GLN A 219 -6.98 -5.64 4.89
N TYR A 220 -6.12 -6.64 5.07
CA TYR A 220 -5.38 -6.78 6.32
C TYR A 220 -4.27 -5.74 6.42
N THR A 221 -4.23 -5.06 7.57
CA THR A 221 -3.22 -4.07 7.91
C THR A 221 -2.36 -4.56 9.06
N GLY A 222 -1.05 -4.61 8.84
CA GLY A 222 -0.04 -4.87 9.87
C GLY A 222 0.41 -3.56 10.50
N GLY A 223 -0.33 -3.08 11.49
CA GLY A 223 0.05 -1.94 12.33
C GLY A 223 1.02 -2.34 13.45
N THR A 224 1.84 -1.39 13.90
CA THR A 224 2.98 -1.52 14.82
C THR A 224 2.65 -1.96 16.26
N THR A 225 1.45 -2.49 16.56
CA THR A 225 1.01 -2.72 17.95
C THR A 225 0.10 -3.94 18.20
N GLY A 226 -0.25 -4.76 17.20
CA GLY A 226 -1.08 -5.96 17.43
C GLY A 226 -1.21 -6.93 16.25
N THR A 227 -2.05 -7.96 16.41
CA THR A 227 -2.45 -8.91 15.36
C THR A 227 -3.04 -8.15 14.16
N PRO A 228 -2.71 -8.51 12.90
CA PRO A 228 -3.26 -7.83 11.73
C PRO A 228 -4.79 -7.83 11.73
N LYS A 229 -5.40 -6.68 11.42
CA LYS A 229 -6.86 -6.50 11.39
C LYS A 229 -7.34 -6.33 9.95
N GLY A 230 -8.46 -6.97 9.59
CA GLY A 230 -9.09 -6.80 8.28
C GLY A 230 -9.96 -5.54 8.22
N ALA A 231 -9.53 -4.50 7.51
CA ALA A 231 -10.41 -3.37 7.22
C ALA A 231 -11.46 -3.77 6.17
N MET A 232 -12.73 -3.54 6.48
CA MET A 232 -13.85 -3.81 5.59
C MET A 232 -14.04 -2.66 4.60
N LEU A 233 -13.55 -2.83 3.38
CA LEU A 233 -13.73 -1.86 2.29
C LEU A 233 -14.94 -2.27 1.46
N THR A 234 -15.96 -1.42 1.44
CA THR A 234 -17.15 -1.65 0.62
C THR A 234 -16.87 -1.35 -0.85
N HIS A 235 -17.76 -1.80 -1.75
CA HIS A 235 -17.66 -1.39 -3.14
C HIS A 235 -17.75 0.14 -3.27
N ARG A 236 -18.66 0.79 -2.53
CA ARG A 236 -18.83 2.25 -2.50
C ARG A 236 -17.53 2.95 -2.09
N ASN A 237 -16.83 2.45 -1.07
CA ASN A 237 -15.56 3.05 -0.64
C ASN A 237 -14.49 3.02 -1.73
N LEU A 238 -14.32 1.88 -2.38
CA LEU A 238 -13.31 1.68 -3.42
C LEU A 238 -13.66 2.46 -4.70
N VAL A 239 -14.93 2.49 -5.11
CA VAL A 239 -15.38 3.28 -6.26
C VAL A 239 -15.18 4.76 -6.01
N ALA A 240 -15.54 5.24 -4.81
CA ALA A 240 -15.33 6.64 -4.44
C ALA A 240 -13.85 7.01 -4.48
N ASN A 241 -12.96 6.22 -3.88
CA ASN A 241 -11.54 6.55 -3.87
C ASN A 241 -10.88 6.43 -5.25
N ALA A 242 -11.29 5.47 -6.07
CA ALA A 242 -10.84 5.36 -7.46
C ALA A 242 -11.27 6.60 -8.28
N ALA A 243 -12.50 7.08 -8.10
CA ALA A 243 -13.00 8.30 -8.74
C ALA A 243 -12.29 9.56 -8.23
N GLN A 244 -12.04 9.67 -6.92
CA GLN A 244 -11.25 10.76 -6.32
C GLN A 244 -9.83 10.80 -6.90
N CYS A 245 -9.15 9.64 -6.97
CA CYS A 245 -7.84 9.53 -7.61
C CYS A 245 -7.91 9.93 -9.08
N ALA A 246 -8.89 9.42 -9.82
CA ALA A 246 -9.08 9.75 -11.22
C ALA A 246 -9.29 11.26 -11.44
N ALA A 247 -10.06 11.94 -10.59
CA ALA A 247 -10.25 13.38 -10.66
C ALA A 247 -8.95 14.15 -10.36
N TRP A 248 -8.19 13.71 -9.35
CA TRP A 248 -6.92 14.36 -8.95
C TRP A 248 -5.85 14.30 -10.04
N PHE A 249 -5.77 13.17 -10.76
CA PHE A 249 -4.81 12.96 -11.84
C PHE A 249 -5.42 13.37 -13.19
N VAL A 250 -5.37 14.68 -13.48
CA VAL A 250 -5.72 15.22 -14.81
C VAL A 250 -4.54 15.00 -15.75
N THR A 251 -4.51 13.80 -16.33
CA THR A 251 -3.56 13.41 -17.36
C THR A 251 -4.36 12.78 -18.50
N GLY A 252 -4.07 13.18 -19.74
CA GLY A 252 -4.93 12.83 -20.90
C GLY A 252 -4.63 13.63 -22.17
N ALA A 253 -3.87 14.72 -22.08
CA ALA A 253 -3.45 15.50 -23.26
C ALA A 253 -2.57 14.70 -24.26
N HIS A 254 -2.06 13.53 -23.88
CA HIS A 254 -1.14 12.71 -24.69
C HIS A 254 -1.61 11.27 -24.91
N GLY A 255 -2.93 11.03 -24.83
CA GLY A 255 -3.52 9.69 -25.00
C GLY A 255 -3.72 8.95 -23.66
N PRO A 256 -4.08 7.65 -23.71
CA PRO A 256 -4.38 6.87 -22.52
C PRO A 256 -3.14 6.67 -21.66
N GLU A 257 -3.30 6.81 -20.35
CA GLU A 257 -2.22 6.70 -19.39
C GLU A 257 -1.63 5.30 -19.34
N ARG A 258 -0.31 5.23 -19.12
CA ARG A 258 0.44 3.97 -19.00
C ARG A 258 1.11 3.97 -17.64
N VAL A 259 0.61 3.13 -16.74
CA VAL A 259 1.02 3.11 -15.32
C VAL A 259 1.98 1.94 -15.09
N LEU A 260 3.19 2.23 -14.60
CA LEU A 260 4.12 1.18 -14.19
C LEU A 260 3.70 0.60 -12.83
N GLY A 261 3.09 -0.58 -12.85
CA GLY A 261 2.60 -1.31 -11.69
C GLY A 261 3.69 -2.11 -10.97
N ALA A 262 4.63 -1.42 -10.33
CA ALA A 262 5.66 -2.01 -9.48
C ALA A 262 5.25 -2.08 -7.99
N ILE A 263 4.32 -1.23 -7.56
CA ILE A 263 3.76 -1.26 -6.20
C ILE A 263 2.82 -2.46 -6.04
N PRO A 264 2.88 -3.22 -4.93
CA PRO A 264 2.09 -4.43 -4.77
C PRO A 264 0.57 -4.20 -4.84
N LEU A 265 -0.12 -4.94 -5.71
CA LEU A 265 -1.57 -4.82 -5.90
C LEU A 265 -2.39 -5.40 -4.72
N PHE A 266 -1.81 -6.32 -3.95
CA PHE A 266 -2.42 -6.83 -2.69
C PHE A 266 -2.35 -5.81 -1.54
N HIS A 267 -1.63 -4.70 -1.73
CA HIS A 267 -1.64 -3.58 -0.80
C HIS A 267 -2.60 -2.52 -1.33
N VAL A 268 -3.38 -1.89 -0.44
CA VAL A 268 -4.41 -0.89 -0.79
C VAL A 268 -3.87 0.25 -1.69
N TYR A 269 -2.59 0.61 -1.54
CA TYR A 269 -1.92 1.57 -2.40
C TYR A 269 -1.88 1.12 -3.87
N GLY A 270 -1.39 -0.10 -4.14
CA GLY A 270 -1.38 -0.65 -5.50
C GLY A 270 -2.79 -0.97 -6.01
N LEU A 271 -3.68 -1.42 -5.12
CA LEU A 271 -5.08 -1.66 -5.46
C LEU A 271 -5.73 -0.41 -6.06
N THR A 272 -5.68 0.73 -5.36
CA THR A 272 -6.41 1.91 -5.80
C THR A 272 -5.60 2.80 -6.74
N ALA A 273 -4.38 3.18 -6.36
CA ALA A 273 -3.58 4.16 -7.10
C ALA A 273 -2.87 3.60 -8.34
N VAL A 274 -2.88 2.28 -8.53
CA VAL A 274 -2.39 1.63 -9.76
C VAL A 274 -3.54 0.97 -10.50
N MET A 275 -4.17 -0.05 -9.92
CA MET A 275 -5.13 -0.88 -10.66
C MET A 275 -6.47 -0.18 -10.91
N LEU A 276 -7.18 0.26 -9.87
CA LEU A 276 -8.50 0.86 -10.03
C LEU A 276 -8.45 2.22 -10.73
N LEU A 277 -7.45 3.05 -10.42
CA LEU A 277 -7.19 4.30 -11.15
C LEU A 277 -7.05 4.05 -12.66
N SER A 278 -6.23 3.08 -13.05
CA SER A 278 -6.01 2.77 -14.48
C SER A 278 -7.30 2.30 -15.15
N ILE A 279 -8.11 1.48 -14.47
CA ILE A 279 -9.38 0.99 -15.01
C ILE A 279 -10.39 2.12 -15.19
N VAL A 280 -10.56 2.99 -14.19
CA VAL A 280 -11.46 4.15 -14.29
C VAL A 280 -11.03 5.10 -15.42
N LYS A 281 -9.72 5.23 -15.66
CA LYS A 281 -9.17 6.07 -16.73
C LYS A 281 -9.06 5.39 -18.09
N GLY A 282 -9.35 4.09 -18.20
CA GLY A 282 -9.09 3.31 -19.41
C GLY A 282 -7.61 3.28 -19.82
N GLY A 283 -6.70 3.34 -18.84
CA GLY A 283 -5.25 3.28 -19.02
C GLY A 283 -4.68 1.86 -19.02
N GLU A 284 -3.41 1.73 -19.36
CA GLU A 284 -2.68 0.46 -19.38
C GLU A 284 -1.85 0.29 -18.10
N VAL A 285 -1.96 -0.87 -17.42
CA VAL A 285 -1.05 -1.25 -16.33
C VAL A 285 0.08 -2.12 -16.86
N ILE A 286 1.31 -1.63 -16.79
CA ILE A 286 2.52 -2.39 -17.09
C ILE A 286 2.99 -3.05 -15.79
N LEU A 287 2.73 -4.35 -15.64
CA LEU A 287 2.97 -5.08 -14.39
C LEU A 287 4.43 -5.51 -14.25
N TYR A 288 4.99 -5.28 -13.06
CA TYR A 288 6.28 -5.81 -12.68
C TYR A 288 6.25 -6.36 -11.24
N PRO A 289 6.55 -7.66 -11.03
CA PRO A 289 6.34 -8.31 -9.73
C PRO A 289 7.45 -8.09 -8.71
N ASN A 290 8.64 -7.63 -9.10
CA ASN A 290 9.78 -7.48 -8.20
C ASN A 290 10.23 -6.01 -8.07
N PRO A 291 9.63 -5.19 -7.19
CA PRO A 291 9.99 -3.77 -7.07
C PRO A 291 11.44 -3.49 -6.67
N ARG A 292 12.20 -4.50 -6.23
CA ARG A 292 13.59 -4.37 -5.78
C ARG A 292 14.61 -4.47 -6.91
N ASP A 293 14.23 -5.00 -8.07
CA ASP A 293 15.11 -5.08 -9.24
C ASP A 293 15.06 -3.77 -10.03
N ILE A 294 15.84 -2.81 -9.55
CA ILE A 294 15.91 -1.44 -10.11
C ILE A 294 16.41 -1.45 -11.55
N GLY A 295 17.34 -2.35 -11.91
CA GLY A 295 17.84 -2.47 -13.28
C GLY A 295 16.73 -2.86 -14.26
N ALA A 296 15.86 -3.81 -13.88
CA ALA A 296 14.70 -4.17 -14.69
C ALA A 296 13.64 -3.05 -14.73
N ILE A 297 13.42 -2.32 -13.63
CA ILE A 297 12.51 -1.16 -13.62
C ILE A 297 12.98 -0.09 -14.60
N LEU A 298 14.26 0.28 -14.56
CA LEU A 298 14.84 1.26 -15.50
C LEU A 298 14.67 0.82 -16.95
N LYS A 299 14.95 -0.46 -17.24
CA LYS A 299 14.76 -1.03 -18.58
C LYS A 299 13.29 -1.03 -19.00
N LEU A 300 12.36 -1.27 -18.07
CA LEU A 300 10.93 -1.20 -18.35
C LEU A 300 10.51 0.23 -18.64
N ILE A 301 10.89 1.21 -17.82
CA ILE A 301 10.58 2.62 -18.07
C ILE A 301 11.08 3.03 -19.46
N ASP A 302 12.33 2.71 -19.78
CA ASP A 302 12.91 3.04 -21.08
C ASP A 302 12.20 2.34 -22.25
N LYS A 303 11.85 1.06 -22.11
CA LYS A 303 11.24 0.28 -23.21
C LYS A 303 9.75 0.57 -23.38
N THR A 304 9.01 0.65 -22.28
CA THR A 304 7.55 0.74 -22.30
C THR A 304 7.05 2.15 -22.09
N LYS A 305 7.91 3.13 -21.83
CA LYS A 305 7.57 4.56 -21.76
C LYS A 305 6.30 4.85 -20.93
N PRO A 306 6.21 4.40 -19.66
CA PRO A 306 5.07 4.70 -18.79
C PRO A 306 5.01 6.19 -18.49
N SER A 307 3.80 6.73 -18.40
CA SER A 307 3.53 8.12 -18.05
C SER A 307 3.38 8.33 -16.54
N LEU A 308 2.88 7.31 -15.83
CA LEU A 308 2.72 7.31 -14.38
C LEU A 308 3.61 6.26 -13.74
N PHE A 309 4.29 6.65 -12.65
CA PHE A 309 5.07 5.73 -11.85
C PHE A 309 4.84 5.94 -10.34
N PRO A 310 3.73 5.40 -9.81
CA PRO A 310 3.50 5.31 -8.37
C PRO A 310 4.63 4.50 -7.72
N GLY A 311 5.19 5.04 -6.64
CA GLY A 311 6.38 4.49 -6.01
C GLY A 311 6.44 4.81 -4.52
N VAL A 312 7.55 4.42 -3.91
CA VAL A 312 7.90 4.76 -2.53
C VAL A 312 9.29 5.43 -2.51
N PRO A 313 9.61 6.26 -1.51
CA PRO A 313 10.87 7.01 -1.46
C PRO A 313 12.12 6.16 -1.70
N THR A 314 12.18 4.96 -1.11
CA THR A 314 13.31 4.04 -1.23
C THR A 314 13.55 3.57 -2.67
N MET A 315 12.49 3.42 -3.48
CA MET A 315 12.62 3.06 -4.89
C MET A 315 13.20 4.22 -5.70
N TYR A 316 12.73 5.45 -5.47
CA TYR A 316 13.27 6.64 -6.14
C TYR A 316 14.73 6.88 -5.80
N ILE A 317 15.11 6.73 -4.52
CA ILE A 317 16.51 6.79 -4.08
C ILE A 317 17.36 5.73 -4.78
N ALA A 318 16.87 4.49 -4.85
CA ALA A 318 17.61 3.39 -5.47
C ALA A 318 17.77 3.59 -6.99
N ILE A 319 16.78 4.18 -7.67
CA ILE A 319 16.85 4.59 -9.08
C ILE A 319 17.94 5.66 -9.28
N LEU A 320 17.89 6.73 -8.48
CA LEU A 320 18.86 7.84 -8.57
C LEU A 320 20.30 7.40 -8.33
N ARG A 321 20.50 6.39 -7.46
CA ARG A 321 21.81 5.83 -7.13
C ARG A 321 22.27 4.72 -8.07
N HIS A 322 21.45 4.31 -9.04
CA HIS A 322 21.79 3.17 -9.89
C HIS A 322 22.94 3.53 -10.85
N PRO A 323 24.03 2.74 -10.91
CA PRO A 323 25.25 3.11 -11.64
C PRO A 323 25.04 3.24 -13.16
N ASN A 324 23.98 2.62 -13.69
CA ASN A 324 23.63 2.67 -15.10
C ASN A 324 22.45 3.61 -15.40
N LEU A 325 22.06 4.50 -14.48
CA LEU A 325 20.91 5.40 -14.66
C LEU A 325 20.97 6.16 -16.01
N ALA A 326 22.12 6.74 -16.33
CA ALA A 326 22.35 7.52 -17.55
C ALA A 326 22.17 6.73 -18.87
N LYS A 327 22.06 5.39 -18.82
CA LYS A 327 21.82 4.55 -20.01
C LYS A 327 20.34 4.46 -20.38
N TYR A 328 19.44 4.91 -19.51
CA TYR A 328 17.99 4.74 -19.67
C TYR A 328 17.31 6.11 -19.81
N ASP A 329 16.33 6.20 -20.69
CA ASP A 329 15.52 7.41 -20.83
C ASP A 329 14.24 7.31 -20.00
N LEU A 330 14.18 8.12 -18.94
CA LEU A 330 13.06 8.18 -18.00
C LEU A 330 12.04 9.28 -18.32
N ARG A 331 12.23 10.04 -19.41
CA ARG A 331 11.43 11.24 -19.71
C ARG A 331 9.97 10.96 -20.08
N SER A 332 9.60 9.69 -20.25
CA SER A 332 8.19 9.32 -20.38
C SER A 332 7.43 9.55 -19.08
N VAL A 333 8.10 9.41 -17.92
CA VAL A 333 7.48 9.50 -16.60
C VAL A 333 7.14 10.96 -16.32
N ARG A 334 5.86 11.27 -16.38
CA ARG A 334 5.33 12.63 -16.27
C ARG A 334 4.83 12.92 -14.86
N VAL A 335 4.26 11.91 -14.20
CA VAL A 335 3.71 12.02 -12.85
C VAL A 335 4.14 10.82 -12.00
N CYS A 336 4.66 11.11 -10.82
CA CYS A 336 4.94 10.15 -9.76
C CYS A 336 4.18 10.56 -8.50
N VAL A 337 3.62 9.55 -7.84
CA VAL A 337 3.07 9.70 -6.48
C VAL A 337 3.96 8.87 -5.57
N SER A 338 4.54 9.54 -4.58
CA SER A 338 5.26 8.88 -3.50
C SER A 338 4.32 8.69 -2.33
N GLY A 339 4.22 7.47 -1.83
CA GLY A 339 3.43 7.15 -0.64
C GLY A 339 4.16 6.23 0.33
N ALA A 340 3.45 5.77 1.35
CA ALA A 340 3.91 4.85 2.39
C ALA A 340 4.99 5.37 3.37
N ALA A 341 5.76 6.38 2.97
CA ALA A 341 6.75 7.07 3.80
C ALA A 341 6.97 8.52 3.30
N PRO A 342 7.48 9.42 4.16
CA PRO A 342 7.80 10.79 3.77
C PRO A 342 8.79 10.84 2.59
N LEU A 343 8.59 11.78 1.68
CA LEU A 343 9.47 12.00 0.53
C LEU A 343 10.45 13.13 0.82
N PRO A 344 11.77 12.86 0.97
CA PRO A 344 12.75 13.93 1.15
C PRO A 344 12.76 14.89 -0.04
N ASN A 345 12.75 16.19 0.22
CA ASN A 345 12.76 17.23 -0.81
C ASN A 345 13.89 17.06 -1.84
N GLU A 346 15.08 16.64 -1.39
CA GLU A 346 16.22 16.44 -2.28
C GLU A 346 16.00 15.28 -3.26
N VAL A 347 15.37 14.20 -2.80
CA VAL A 347 14.99 13.06 -3.65
C VAL A 347 13.98 13.51 -4.70
N ARG A 348 12.99 14.34 -4.30
CA ARG A 348 12.05 14.96 -5.26
C ARG A 348 12.80 15.72 -6.35
N LYS A 349 13.62 16.71 -5.97
CA LYS A 349 14.33 17.58 -6.93
C LYS A 349 15.19 16.79 -7.91
N GLN A 350 15.97 15.82 -7.42
CA GLN A 350 16.82 14.98 -8.26
C GLN A 350 16.00 14.09 -9.21
N PHE A 351 14.88 13.54 -8.74
CA PHE A 351 14.02 12.70 -9.57
C PHE A 351 13.27 13.50 -10.64
N GLU A 352 12.79 14.71 -10.30
CA GLU A 352 12.22 15.64 -11.29
C GLU A 352 13.27 16.07 -12.33
N ALA A 353 14.51 16.33 -11.92
CA ALA A 353 15.59 16.62 -12.86
C ALA A 353 15.90 15.44 -13.79
N ALA A 354 15.86 14.21 -13.28
CA ALA A 354 16.13 12.99 -14.06
C ALA A 354 15.01 12.63 -15.05
N THR A 355 13.75 12.97 -14.72
CA THR A 355 12.57 12.59 -15.53
C THR A 355 11.99 13.75 -16.34
N GLY A 356 12.20 14.99 -15.92
CA GLY A 356 11.43 16.15 -16.39
C GLY A 356 9.95 16.13 -15.96
N GLY A 357 9.52 15.12 -15.19
CA GLY A 357 8.18 14.98 -14.65
C GLY A 357 8.03 15.61 -13.27
N ARG A 358 6.88 15.36 -12.65
CA ARG A 358 6.54 15.83 -11.29
C ARG A 358 6.43 14.66 -10.34
N ILE A 359 6.96 14.81 -9.13
CA ILE A 359 6.77 13.85 -8.04
C ILE A 359 6.15 14.54 -6.82
N VAL A 360 5.00 14.02 -6.41
CA VAL A 360 4.24 14.54 -5.27
C VAL A 360 4.11 13.49 -4.17
N GLU A 361 4.10 13.96 -2.93
CA GLU A 361 3.78 13.11 -1.78
C GLU A 361 2.26 12.99 -1.62
N GLY A 362 1.80 11.76 -1.39
CA GLY A 362 0.43 11.42 -1.05
C GLY A 362 0.34 10.59 0.22
N TYR A 363 -0.76 10.76 0.94
CA TYR A 363 -1.03 10.07 2.20
C TYR A 363 -2.36 9.34 2.16
N GLY A 364 -2.34 8.20 2.84
CA GLY A 364 -3.47 7.33 2.95
C GLY A 364 -3.20 6.20 3.92
N LEU A 365 -4.27 5.53 4.30
CA LEU A 365 -4.28 4.41 5.22
C LEU A 365 -5.28 3.37 4.74
N THR A 366 -5.10 2.13 5.17
CA THR A 366 -5.95 1.02 4.72
C THR A 366 -7.44 1.29 4.99
N GLU A 367 -7.71 1.91 6.13
CA GLU A 367 -9.02 2.31 6.63
C GLU A 367 -9.71 3.40 5.79
N ALA A 368 -9.04 3.96 4.78
CA ALA A 368 -9.58 4.99 3.89
C ALA A 368 -9.43 4.66 2.39
N SER A 369 -9.26 3.39 2.04
CA SER A 369 -9.33 2.88 0.66
C SER A 369 -8.34 3.37 -0.44
N PRO A 370 -7.11 3.88 -0.22
CA PRO A 370 -6.50 4.48 0.97
C PRO A 370 -6.42 6.01 0.97
N VAL A 371 -6.54 6.68 -0.19
CA VAL A 371 -6.01 8.03 -0.37
C VAL A 371 -6.91 9.07 0.29
N THR A 372 -6.32 9.94 1.11
CA THR A 372 -7.05 11.04 1.77
C THR A 372 -6.43 12.40 1.49
N HIS A 373 -5.11 12.47 1.32
CA HIS A 373 -4.40 13.72 1.05
C HIS A 373 -3.36 13.52 -0.05
N CYS A 374 -3.09 14.57 -0.81
CA CYS A 374 -1.98 14.60 -1.76
C CYS A 374 -1.57 16.04 -2.05
N ASN A 375 -0.30 16.25 -2.42
CA ASN A 375 0.11 17.52 -2.97
C ASN A 375 -0.50 17.72 -4.39
N PRO A 376 -0.93 18.94 -4.74
CA PRO A 376 -1.32 19.28 -6.10
C PRO A 376 -0.16 19.11 -7.09
N ILE A 377 -0.37 18.33 -8.16
CA ILE A 377 0.68 18.04 -9.17
C ILE A 377 1.11 19.31 -9.91
N ASN A 378 0.12 20.10 -10.33
CA ASN A 378 0.27 21.35 -11.07
C ASN A 378 0.14 22.59 -10.15
N GLY A 379 0.30 22.42 -8.84
CA GLY A 379 0.19 23.50 -7.87
C GLY A 379 1.42 23.61 -6.97
N ILE A 380 1.23 24.24 -5.81
CA ILE A 380 2.27 24.38 -4.79
C ILE A 380 2.48 23.01 -4.13
N VAL A 381 3.72 22.52 -4.19
CA VAL A 381 4.14 21.29 -3.52
C VAL A 381 4.91 21.67 -2.27
N LYS A 382 4.44 21.22 -1.10
CA LYS A 382 5.12 21.40 0.19
C LYS A 382 5.74 20.07 0.65
N GLU A 383 6.69 20.14 1.57
CA GLU A 383 7.29 18.95 2.21
C GLU A 383 6.34 18.40 3.28
N CYS A 384 5.22 17.86 2.83
CA CYS A 384 4.16 17.36 3.69
C CYS A 384 3.22 16.43 2.91
N ILE A 385 2.18 15.94 3.56
CA ILE A 385 1.23 15.01 2.94
C ILE A 385 0.22 15.67 2.00
N GLY A 386 0.25 17.01 1.92
CA GLY A 386 -0.58 17.79 1.02
C GLY A 386 -1.91 18.16 1.64
N ILE A 387 -2.92 18.26 0.78
CA ILE A 387 -4.26 18.74 1.13
C ILE A 387 -5.32 17.64 0.89
N PRO A 388 -6.48 17.71 1.57
CA PRO A 388 -7.53 16.70 1.43
C PRO A 388 -8.03 16.51 -0.02
N PHE A 389 -8.38 15.26 -0.34
CA PHE A 389 -9.01 14.85 -1.59
C PHE A 389 -10.46 15.35 -1.74
N PRO A 390 -11.05 15.32 -2.95
CA PRO A 390 -12.45 15.69 -3.17
C PRO A 390 -13.40 14.94 -2.22
N ASP A 391 -14.38 15.65 -1.66
CA ASP A 391 -15.34 15.13 -0.68
C ASP A 391 -14.70 14.45 0.55
N THR A 392 -13.44 14.78 0.85
CA THR A 392 -12.73 14.36 2.06
C THR A 392 -12.57 15.57 2.97
N ASP A 393 -13.28 15.55 4.08
CA ASP A 393 -13.08 16.48 5.17
C ASP A 393 -11.92 15.99 6.06
N ALA A 394 -11.10 16.93 6.54
CA ALA A 394 -10.03 16.66 7.49
C ALA A 394 -10.02 17.71 8.59
N LYS A 395 -9.67 17.31 9.81
CA LYS A 395 -9.43 18.19 10.95
C LYS A 395 -8.41 17.59 11.89
N LEU A 396 -7.93 18.40 12.83
CA LEU A 396 -7.10 17.93 13.93
C LEU A 396 -7.92 17.94 15.22
N VAL A 397 -7.73 16.91 16.04
CA VAL A 397 -8.38 16.80 17.36
C VAL A 397 -7.35 16.57 18.46
N ASP A 398 -7.72 16.88 19.70
CA ASP A 398 -6.88 16.60 20.86
C ASP A 398 -6.65 15.07 20.96
N PRO A 399 -5.39 14.60 21.05
CA PRO A 399 -5.09 13.17 21.17
C PRO A 399 -5.72 12.48 22.39
N GLU A 400 -5.95 13.20 23.48
CA GLU A 400 -6.54 12.68 24.71
C GLU A 400 -8.07 12.84 24.72
N ASP A 401 -8.60 13.85 24.03
CA ASP A 401 -10.05 14.11 23.90
C ASP A 401 -10.45 14.43 22.45
N ALA A 402 -10.73 13.39 21.66
CA ALA A 402 -11.12 13.52 20.25
C ALA A 402 -12.42 14.33 20.01
N SER A 403 -13.13 14.75 21.05
CA SER A 403 -14.27 15.68 20.93
C SER A 403 -13.85 17.14 20.80
N ARG A 404 -12.58 17.46 21.13
CA ARG A 404 -12.00 18.81 21.03
C ARG A 404 -11.21 18.93 19.74
N GLU A 405 -11.56 19.91 18.92
CA GLU A 405 -10.78 20.26 17.72
C GLU A 405 -9.61 21.16 18.13
N VAL A 406 -8.47 20.99 17.48
CA VAL A 406 -7.31 21.88 17.65
C VAL A 406 -7.20 22.82 16.46
N PRO A 407 -6.85 24.10 16.67
CA PRO A 407 -6.78 25.08 15.59
C PRO A 407 -5.63 24.82 14.62
N PRO A 408 -5.66 25.42 13.41
CA PRO A 408 -4.50 25.42 12.52
C PRO A 408 -3.25 25.95 13.24
N GLY A 409 -2.09 25.39 12.93
CA GLY A 409 -0.82 25.72 13.57
C GLY A 409 -0.46 24.86 14.77
N GLU A 410 -1.45 24.25 15.44
CA GLU A 410 -1.24 23.35 16.58
C GLU A 410 -1.09 21.88 16.14
N ILE A 411 -0.60 21.05 17.07
CA ILE A 411 -0.38 19.62 16.86
C ILE A 411 -1.59 18.86 17.43
N GLY A 412 -2.16 17.96 16.64
CA GLY A 412 -3.26 17.10 17.07
C GLY A 412 -3.30 15.77 16.31
N GLU A 413 -4.22 14.90 16.67
CA GLU A 413 -4.51 13.68 15.92
C GLU A 413 -5.31 14.02 14.65
N LEU A 414 -4.87 13.51 13.50
CA LEU A 414 -5.59 13.69 12.25
C LEU A 414 -6.88 12.87 12.26
N ALA A 415 -8.00 13.54 12.02
CA ALA A 415 -9.31 12.94 11.82
C ALA A 415 -9.79 13.22 10.39
N VAL A 416 -10.28 12.18 9.69
CA VAL A 416 -10.77 12.29 8.32
C VAL A 416 -12.20 11.77 8.19
N ARG A 417 -12.98 12.36 7.29
CA ARG A 417 -14.34 11.91 6.95
C ARG A 417 -14.54 12.02 5.45
N GLY A 418 -14.99 10.95 4.82
CA GLY A 418 -15.25 10.95 3.39
C GLY A 418 -15.81 9.61 2.92
N PRO A 419 -16.28 9.53 1.67
CA PRO A 419 -16.92 8.33 1.12
C PRO A 419 -15.97 7.13 1.00
N GLN A 420 -14.65 7.35 1.05
CA GLN A 420 -13.63 6.31 1.00
C GLN A 420 -13.32 5.63 2.34
N VAL A 421 -13.84 6.16 3.46
CA VAL A 421 -13.62 5.62 4.81
C VAL A 421 -14.30 4.25 4.96
N MET A 422 -13.57 3.28 5.49
CA MET A 422 -14.00 1.88 5.67
C MET A 422 -15.30 1.78 6.47
N LYS A 423 -15.96 0.62 6.34
CA LYS A 423 -17.13 0.27 7.18
C LYS A 423 -16.76 -0.01 8.64
N GLY A 424 -15.54 -0.51 8.87
CA GLY A 424 -15.03 -0.91 10.18
C GLY A 424 -14.01 -2.04 10.07
N TYR A 425 -13.57 -2.58 11.21
CA TYR A 425 -12.71 -3.76 11.26
C TYR A 425 -13.55 -5.04 11.36
N TRP A 426 -13.21 -6.03 10.53
CA TRP A 426 -13.81 -7.36 10.52
C TRP A 426 -13.66 -8.02 11.89
N ASN A 427 -14.74 -8.55 12.46
CA ASN A 427 -14.77 -9.20 13.78
C ASN A 427 -14.22 -8.37 14.97
N HIS A 428 -14.10 -7.04 14.82
CA HIS A 428 -13.54 -6.17 15.86
C HIS A 428 -14.39 -4.90 16.08
N PRO A 429 -15.61 -5.01 16.64
CA PRO A 429 -16.51 -3.88 16.86
C PRO A 429 -15.94 -2.83 17.85
N GLU A 430 -15.22 -3.25 18.88
CA GLU A 430 -14.63 -2.34 19.87
C GLU A 430 -13.51 -1.48 19.26
N GLU A 431 -12.60 -2.10 18.52
CA GLU A 431 -11.56 -1.40 17.75
C GLU A 431 -12.17 -0.48 16.68
N THR A 432 -13.30 -0.88 16.11
CA THR A 432 -14.06 -0.05 15.15
C THR A 432 -14.59 1.20 15.84
N ALA A 433 -15.27 1.06 16.98
CA ALA A 433 -15.81 2.18 17.75
C ALA A 433 -14.71 3.10 18.31
N ALA A 434 -13.51 2.57 18.56
CA ALA A 434 -12.38 3.35 19.03
C ALA A 434 -11.91 4.38 17.99
N VAL A 435 -11.88 4.00 16.70
CA VAL A 435 -11.34 4.82 15.61
C VAL A 435 -12.41 5.50 14.76
N LEU A 436 -13.64 4.96 14.66
CA LEU A 436 -14.76 5.58 13.96
C LEU A 436 -15.69 6.26 14.97
N ARG A 437 -15.57 7.58 15.11
CA ARG A 437 -16.34 8.38 16.07
C ARG A 437 -17.17 9.45 15.35
N SER A 438 -18.49 9.38 15.48
CA SER A 438 -19.40 10.39 14.91
C SER A 438 -19.17 10.66 13.41
N GLY A 439 -18.88 9.60 12.64
CA GLY A 439 -18.59 9.67 11.20
C GLY A 439 -17.16 10.07 10.84
N TRP A 440 -16.28 10.32 11.82
CA TRP A 440 -14.86 10.60 11.61
C TRP A 440 -14.01 9.36 11.88
N LEU A 441 -13.04 9.11 11.02
CA LEU A 441 -11.95 8.17 11.23
C LEU A 441 -10.78 8.90 11.89
N LEU A 442 -10.46 8.53 13.12
CA LEU A 442 -9.23 8.89 13.80
C LEU A 442 -8.10 8.05 13.20
N THR A 443 -7.11 8.69 12.57
CA THR A 443 -6.09 7.96 11.80
C THR A 443 -5.01 7.34 12.68
N GLY A 444 -4.88 7.78 13.93
CA GLY A 444 -3.76 7.45 14.80
C GLY A 444 -2.44 8.11 14.40
N ASP A 445 -2.43 8.99 13.39
CA ASP A 445 -1.28 9.79 13.01
C ASP A 445 -1.42 11.21 13.60
N ILE A 446 -0.36 11.67 14.26
CA ILE A 446 -0.26 13.02 14.82
C ILE A 446 0.23 13.95 13.73
N ALA A 447 -0.46 15.07 13.54
CA ALA A 447 -0.27 15.98 12.45
C ALA A 447 -0.40 17.45 12.88
N LYS A 448 0.02 18.34 11.98
CA LYS A 448 -0.19 19.78 12.05
C LYS A 448 -0.74 20.26 10.71
N MET A 449 -1.66 21.22 10.74
CA MET A 449 -2.22 21.88 9.56
C MET A 449 -1.72 23.32 9.52
N ASP A 450 -1.27 23.78 8.36
CA ASP A 450 -0.91 25.19 8.17
C ASP A 450 -2.13 26.05 7.74
N GLU A 451 -1.94 27.36 7.67
CA GLU A 451 -3.00 28.33 7.30
C GLU A 451 -3.52 28.12 5.86
N ASP A 452 -2.73 27.49 4.99
CA ASP A 452 -3.11 27.16 3.61
C ASP A 452 -3.90 25.84 3.53
N GLY A 453 -4.08 25.13 4.65
CA GLY A 453 -4.77 23.85 4.73
C GLY A 453 -3.91 22.63 4.37
N TYR A 454 -2.58 22.76 4.30
CA TYR A 454 -1.68 21.63 4.11
C TYR A 454 -1.39 20.93 5.43
N PHE A 455 -1.41 19.61 5.41
CA PHE A 455 -1.16 18.76 6.57
C PHE A 455 0.24 18.17 6.52
N SER A 456 0.93 18.16 7.66
CA SER A 456 2.22 17.50 7.87
C SER A 456 2.09 16.45 8.96
N ILE A 457 2.53 15.22 8.70
CA ILE A 457 2.59 14.17 9.73
C ILE A 457 3.82 14.42 10.60
N VAL A 458 3.58 14.65 11.89
CA VAL A 458 4.60 14.79 12.93
C VAL A 458 5.06 13.40 13.36
N ASP A 459 4.11 12.51 13.71
CA ASP A 459 4.43 11.13 14.10
C ASP A 459 3.19 10.23 14.13
N ARG A 460 3.33 9.04 14.71
CA ARG A 460 2.24 8.12 15.05
C ARG A 460 1.96 8.18 16.52
N LYS A 461 0.69 8.27 16.88
CA LYS A 461 0.21 8.28 18.28
C LYS A 461 0.74 7.09 19.09
N LYS A 462 0.85 5.92 18.47
CA LYS A 462 1.34 4.69 19.11
C LYS A 462 2.87 4.55 19.16
N ASP A 463 3.59 5.28 18.31
CA ASP A 463 5.05 5.28 18.32
C ASP A 463 5.60 6.38 19.26
N LEU A 464 4.72 7.29 19.72
CA LEU A 464 5.03 8.31 20.71
C LEU A 464 5.75 7.72 21.93
N ILE A 465 6.87 8.34 22.28
CA ILE A 465 7.69 7.98 23.43
C ILE A 465 7.32 8.93 24.57
N LEU A 466 6.83 8.37 25.68
CA LEU A 466 6.44 9.14 26.86
C LEU A 466 7.62 9.22 27.83
N CYS A 467 8.32 10.35 27.77
CA CYS A 467 9.60 10.53 28.44
C CYS A 467 9.52 11.63 29.51
N SER A 468 9.47 11.25 30.78
CA SER A 468 9.37 12.18 31.92
C SER A 468 8.16 13.13 31.81
N GLY A 469 7.04 12.65 31.29
CA GLY A 469 5.83 13.46 31.04
C GLY A 469 5.85 14.29 29.76
N TYR A 470 6.94 14.22 28.97
CA TYR A 470 7.02 14.86 27.65
C TYR A 470 6.73 13.87 26.52
N ASN A 471 6.02 14.37 25.52
CA ASN A 471 5.78 13.68 24.26
C ASN A 471 7.03 13.80 23.38
N VAL A 472 7.72 12.69 23.16
CA VAL A 472 8.84 12.60 22.22
C VAL A 472 8.40 11.83 20.99
N TYR A 473 8.43 12.50 19.86
CA TYR A 473 8.09 11.92 18.56
C TYR A 473 9.35 11.29 17.95
N PRO A 474 9.44 9.94 17.80
CA PRO A 474 10.54 9.28 17.12
C PRO A 474 11.03 9.96 15.84
N ARG A 475 10.11 10.49 15.01
CA ARG A 475 10.49 11.14 13.74
C ARG A 475 11.39 12.35 13.95
N GLU A 476 11.15 13.17 14.98
CA GLU A 476 11.99 14.35 15.27
C GLU A 476 13.43 13.94 15.58
N VAL A 477 13.61 12.80 16.26
CA VAL A 477 14.92 12.24 16.56
C VAL A 477 15.57 11.69 15.29
N GLU A 478 14.81 10.96 14.49
CA GLU A 478 15.28 10.35 13.24
C GLU A 478 15.71 11.42 12.22
N GLU A 479 14.96 12.51 12.06
CA GLU A 479 15.31 13.64 11.18
C GLU A 479 16.68 14.23 11.51
N VAL A 480 16.95 14.45 12.80
CA VAL A 480 18.28 14.88 13.25
C VAL A 480 19.33 13.81 12.96
N LEU A 481 19.05 12.53 13.24
CA LEU A 481 19.99 11.45 12.94
C LEU A 481 20.33 11.36 11.44
N PHE A 482 19.36 11.60 10.54
CA PHE A 482 19.59 11.61 9.09
C PHE A 482 20.50 12.76 8.63
N MET A 483 20.63 13.84 9.40
CA MET A 483 21.57 14.92 9.11
C MET A 483 23.03 14.53 9.41
N HIS A 484 23.27 13.47 10.18
CA HIS A 484 24.63 13.05 10.50
C HIS A 484 25.34 12.45 9.27
N PRO A 485 26.56 12.89 8.92
CA PRO A 485 27.23 12.48 7.68
C PRO A 485 27.39 10.96 7.52
N ALA A 486 27.61 10.23 8.62
CA ALA A 486 27.81 8.79 8.62
C ALA A 486 26.51 7.96 8.55
N VAL A 487 25.34 8.54 8.81
CA VAL A 487 24.07 7.80 8.93
C VAL A 487 23.45 7.57 7.57
N ALA A 488 23.22 6.31 7.21
CA ALA A 488 22.46 5.91 6.02
C ALA A 488 20.98 5.76 6.33
N GLU A 489 20.65 5.10 7.44
CA GLU A 489 19.29 4.93 7.92
C GLU A 489 19.25 5.02 9.45
N ALA A 490 18.13 5.49 9.99
CA ALA A 490 17.90 5.54 11.43
C ALA A 490 16.45 5.22 11.78
N ALA A 491 16.24 4.65 12.97
CA ALA A 491 14.92 4.49 13.58
C ALA A 491 15.02 4.70 15.09
N ALA A 492 14.10 5.48 15.65
CA ALA A 492 13.99 5.69 17.10
C ALA A 492 12.81 4.91 17.67
N ILE A 493 12.98 4.36 18.87
CA ILE A 493 11.90 3.74 19.66
C ILE A 493 11.97 4.19 21.11
N GLY A 494 10.83 4.13 21.78
CA GLY A 494 10.75 4.16 23.25
C GLY A 494 11.15 2.81 23.81
N VAL A 495 12.05 2.84 24.80
CA VAL A 495 12.39 1.68 25.64
C VAL A 495 12.06 1.98 27.09
N PRO A 496 11.59 1.00 27.88
CA PRO A 496 11.27 1.21 29.28
C PRO A 496 12.44 1.79 30.08
N ASP A 497 12.18 2.83 30.85
CA ASP A 497 13.14 3.52 31.72
C ASP A 497 12.51 3.67 33.11
N ALA A 498 13.18 3.15 34.14
CA ALA A 498 12.64 3.10 35.50
C ALA A 498 12.37 4.49 36.11
N TYR A 499 13.09 5.52 35.66
CA TYR A 499 12.94 6.89 36.16
C TYR A 499 12.07 7.74 35.24
N ARG A 500 12.17 7.54 33.92
CA ARG A 500 11.55 8.41 32.91
C ARG A 500 10.27 7.84 32.30
N GLY A 501 9.87 6.64 32.68
CA GLY A 501 8.81 5.88 32.01
C GLY A 501 9.36 5.22 30.75
N GLU A 502 9.71 6.02 29.75
CA GLU A 502 10.47 5.61 28.59
C GLU A 502 11.70 6.50 28.36
N SER A 503 12.73 5.94 27.72
CA SER A 503 13.86 6.68 27.15
C SER A 503 13.96 6.38 25.66
N VAL A 504 14.52 7.33 24.90
CA VAL A 504 14.74 7.16 23.46
C VAL A 504 15.93 6.23 23.22
N LYS A 505 15.74 5.20 22.40
CA LYS A 505 16.81 4.37 21.81
C LYS A 505 16.81 4.53 20.30
N ALA A 506 17.99 4.75 19.71
CA ALA A 506 18.17 4.88 18.27
C ALA A 506 18.86 3.63 17.70
N PHE A 507 18.35 3.12 16.57
CA PHE A 507 19.01 2.14 15.73
C PHE A 507 19.56 2.84 14.50
N VAL A 508 20.84 2.63 14.19
CA VAL A 508 21.56 3.36 13.14
C VAL A 508 22.21 2.38 12.16
N VAL A 509 21.92 2.57 10.87
CA VAL A 509 22.66 1.94 9.77
C VAL A 509 23.64 2.97 9.21
N LEU A 510 24.91 2.61 9.11
CA LEU A 510 25.94 3.50 8.58
C LEU A 510 26.03 3.44 7.06
N LYS A 511 26.46 4.55 6.45
CA LYS A 511 26.87 4.56 5.04
C LYS A 511 28.10 3.68 4.86
N GLY A 512 28.19 2.98 3.72
CA GLY A 512 29.31 2.10 3.41
C GLY A 512 30.66 2.81 3.56
N GLY A 513 31.57 2.21 4.34
CA GLY A 513 32.91 2.74 4.60
C GLY A 513 32.99 3.85 5.66
N MET A 514 31.86 4.37 6.14
CA MET A 514 31.84 5.36 7.22
C MET A 514 31.91 4.67 8.59
N ARG A 515 32.45 5.39 9.58
CA ARG A 515 32.50 4.97 10.98
C ARG A 515 32.11 6.15 11.87
N THR A 516 31.47 5.85 12.99
CA THR A 516 31.15 6.81 14.05
C THR A 516 30.89 6.04 15.34
N THR A 517 30.88 6.71 16.49
CA THR A 517 30.59 6.10 17.80
C THR A 517 29.21 6.49 18.31
N GLU A 518 28.72 5.76 19.32
CA GLU A 518 27.50 6.13 20.03
C GLU A 518 27.59 7.53 20.63
N ASP A 519 28.72 7.87 21.28
CA ASP A 519 28.94 9.18 21.88
C ASP A 519 28.93 10.31 20.85
N GLU A 520 29.49 10.10 19.67
CA GLU A 520 29.45 11.08 18.56
C GLU A 520 28.02 11.31 18.06
N ILE A 521 27.24 10.24 17.88
CA ILE A 521 25.82 10.34 17.50
C ILE A 521 25.01 11.08 18.58
N VAL A 522 25.22 10.73 19.86
CA VAL A 522 24.55 11.38 20.99
C VAL A 522 24.96 12.85 21.10
N ALA A 523 26.25 13.18 20.93
CA ALA A 523 26.73 14.55 20.93
C ALA A 523 26.11 15.37 19.79
N PHE A 524 26.08 14.80 18.58
CA PHE A 524 25.41 15.42 17.43
C PHE A 524 23.93 15.70 17.67
N CYS A 525 23.23 14.76 18.35
CA CYS A 525 21.85 14.94 18.75
C CYS A 525 21.69 16.03 19.84
N LYS A 526 22.57 16.10 20.83
CA LYS A 526 22.51 17.10 21.93
C LYS A 526 22.61 18.54 21.42
N GLU A 527 23.32 18.78 20.33
CA GLU A 527 23.43 20.10 19.70
C GLU A 527 22.13 20.56 19.02
N ARG A 528 21.22 19.62 18.70
CA ARG A 528 20.07 19.85 17.79
C ARG A 528 18.72 19.46 18.40
N LEU A 529 18.71 18.71 19.49
CA LEU A 529 17.52 18.23 20.18
C LEU A 529 17.50 18.70 21.64
N ALA A 530 16.29 18.94 22.15
CA ALA A 530 16.09 19.14 23.58
C ALA A 530 16.57 17.92 24.37
N ALA A 531 17.12 18.13 25.57
CA ALA A 531 17.78 17.09 26.37
C ALA A 531 16.94 15.83 26.58
N PHE A 532 15.62 15.96 26.66
CA PHE A 532 14.73 14.83 26.88
C PHE A 532 14.51 13.96 25.63
N LYS A 533 14.73 14.50 24.42
CA LYS A 533 14.61 13.81 23.11
C LYS A 533 15.91 13.10 22.69
N VAL A 534 17.04 13.44 23.30
CA VAL A 534 18.35 12.87 22.97
C VAL A 534 18.35 11.36 23.24
N PRO A 535 18.77 10.50 22.28
CA PRO A 535 18.91 9.07 22.51
C PRO A 535 19.80 8.77 23.72
N LYS A 536 19.34 7.87 24.59
CA LYS A 536 20.12 7.33 25.72
C LYS A 536 20.91 6.08 25.38
N ALA A 537 20.55 5.44 24.26
CA ALA A 537 21.25 4.30 23.70
C ALA A 537 21.24 4.40 22.17
N VAL A 538 22.37 4.06 21.54
CA VAL A 538 22.51 3.95 20.08
C VAL A 538 23.00 2.55 19.73
N GLU A 539 22.28 1.88 18.85
CA GLU A 539 22.62 0.54 18.37
C GLU A 539 22.92 0.56 16.87
N PHE A 540 24.14 0.18 16.51
CA PHE A 540 24.52 0.04 15.11
C PHE A 540 24.02 -1.30 14.54
N THR A 541 23.25 -1.24 13.47
CA THR A 541 22.71 -2.42 12.77
C THR A 541 23.05 -2.38 11.28
N THR A 542 23.08 -3.55 10.64
CA THR A 542 23.35 -3.67 9.21
C THR A 542 22.13 -3.35 8.34
N ASP A 543 20.92 -3.51 8.88
CA ASP A 543 19.66 -3.12 8.23
C ASP A 543 18.56 -2.87 9.29
N LEU A 544 17.50 -2.17 8.89
CA LEU A 544 16.29 -1.97 9.68
C LEU A 544 15.17 -2.89 9.15
N PRO A 545 14.37 -3.52 10.02
CA PRO A 545 13.24 -4.33 9.58
C PRO A 545 12.24 -3.45 8.82
N LYS A 546 11.88 -3.85 7.60
CA LYS A 546 11.00 -3.07 6.71
C LYS A 546 9.90 -3.94 6.11
N SER A 547 8.73 -3.35 5.94
CA SER A 547 7.65 -3.92 5.12
C SER A 547 8.04 -4.00 3.64
N LEU A 548 7.25 -4.70 2.83
CA LEU A 548 7.46 -4.77 1.38
C LEU A 548 7.38 -3.41 0.67
N VAL A 549 6.67 -2.45 1.24
CA VAL A 549 6.59 -1.07 0.72
C VAL A 549 7.68 -0.16 1.31
N GLY A 550 8.70 -0.73 1.97
CA GLY A 550 9.88 0.00 2.44
C GLY A 550 9.73 0.74 3.77
N LYS A 551 8.56 0.67 4.41
CA LYS A 551 8.32 1.28 5.72
C LYS A 551 9.00 0.49 6.85
N VAL A 552 9.75 1.17 7.72
CA VAL A 552 10.38 0.59 8.92
C VAL A 552 9.34 0.04 9.89
N LEU A 553 9.56 -1.17 10.40
CA LEU A 553 8.70 -1.87 11.35
C LEU A 553 9.20 -1.65 12.78
N ARG A 554 8.90 -0.49 13.38
CA ARG A 554 9.32 -0.14 14.75
C ARG A 554 8.87 -1.14 15.82
N ARG A 555 7.74 -1.81 15.60
CA ARG A 555 7.27 -2.91 16.47
C ARG A 555 8.32 -4.00 16.60
N GLU A 556 8.86 -4.44 15.47
CA GLU A 556 9.84 -5.52 15.44
C GLU A 556 11.14 -5.07 16.12
N LEU A 557 11.55 -3.80 15.96
CA LEU A 557 12.67 -3.23 16.73
C LEU A 557 12.41 -3.26 18.24
N ARG A 558 11.20 -2.86 18.67
CA ARG A 558 10.80 -2.88 20.08
C ARG A 558 10.71 -4.31 20.64
N GLU A 559 10.13 -5.24 19.91
CA GLU A 559 10.06 -6.66 20.27
C GLU A 559 11.47 -7.27 20.41
N ARG A 560 12.36 -7.03 19.43
CA ARG A 560 13.76 -7.47 19.48
C ARG A 560 14.48 -6.90 20.70
N GLU A 561 14.24 -5.63 21.03
CA GLU A 561 14.85 -4.97 22.19
C GLU A 561 14.32 -5.54 23.51
N LEU A 562 13.01 -5.69 23.64
CA LEU A 562 12.38 -6.25 24.84
C LEU A 562 12.71 -7.74 25.05
N ALA A 563 13.04 -8.46 23.98
CA ALA A 563 13.48 -9.84 24.03
C ALA A 563 14.97 -10.00 24.42
N LYS A 564 15.77 -8.91 24.44
CA LYS A 564 17.16 -9.00 24.91
C LYS A 564 17.16 -9.36 26.40
N PRO A 565 18.03 -10.29 26.83
CA PRO A 565 18.17 -10.58 28.25
C PRO A 565 18.54 -9.27 28.94
N ARG A 566 17.72 -8.87 29.93
CA ARG A 566 18.05 -7.73 30.79
C ARG A 566 19.39 -8.03 31.41
N VAL A 567 20.43 -7.30 30.99
CA VAL A 567 21.69 -7.26 31.71
C VAL A 567 21.31 -6.70 33.08
N ARG A 568 21.28 -7.57 34.10
CA ARG A 568 21.22 -7.11 35.48
C ARG A 568 22.49 -6.28 35.67
N ALA A 569 22.31 -4.98 35.84
CA ALA A 569 23.35 -4.12 36.38
C ALA A 569 23.76 -4.61 37.77
#